data_AF-A0A7J7HW45-F1
#
_entry.id   AF-A0A7J7HW45-F1
#
_cell.length_a   1.000
_cell.length_b   1.000
_cell.length_c   1.000
_cell.angle_alpha   90.00
_cell.angle_beta   90.00
_cell.angle_gamma   90.00
#
_symmetry.space_group_name_H-M   'P 1'
#
loop_
_entity.id
_entity.type
_entity.pdbx_description
1 polymer ?
#
loop_
_entity_poly.entity_id
_entity_poly.type
_entity_poly.pdbx_seq_one_letter_code
_entity_poly.pdbx_strand_id
1 'polypeptide(L)'
;MLITERSIISNILTHMVVKKNGTKFRSSTVVAQKRELGEKSRDKQEPIFSLRVSNTILAQSVVAVLGLGLIDAGYSGDWSRIGVISKETEDLLKLAAFVVVPLCLFLIFSFSKKQEA
;
A
#
# COMPACT_ATOMS: atom_id res chain seq x y z
N MET A 1 -39.06 19.41 19.75
CA MET A 1 -37.63 19.70 19.54
C MET A 1 -36.82 18.76 20.40
N LEU A 2 -36.27 17.70 19.79
CA LEU A 2 -35.17 16.86 20.29
C LEU A 2 -34.91 15.81 19.21
N ILE A 3 -33.99 16.14 18.30
CA ILE A 3 -33.50 15.23 17.26
C ILE A 3 -32.33 14.49 17.91
N THR A 4 -32.54 13.21 18.23
CA THR A 4 -31.48 12.33 18.72
C THR A 4 -30.86 11.66 17.50
N GLU A 5 -29.76 12.21 17.01
CA GLU A 5 -28.90 11.51 16.06
C GLU A 5 -28.08 10.44 16.80
N ARG A 6 -28.36 9.17 16.52
CA ARG A 6 -27.44 8.06 16.78
C ARG A 6 -27.31 7.27 15.50
N SER A 7 -26.29 7.57 14.72
CA SER A 7 -26.01 6.85 13.48
C SER A 7 -24.55 6.36 13.42
N ILE A 8 -24.43 5.05 13.64
CA ILE A 8 -23.60 4.10 12.86
C ILE A 8 -22.10 4.43 12.74
N ILE A 9 -21.34 4.31 13.84
CA ILE A 9 -19.90 4.00 13.75
C ILE A 9 -19.52 3.08 14.89
N SER A 10 -19.71 1.76 14.73
CA SER A 10 -18.97 0.72 15.48
C SER A 10 -19.39 -0.66 14.96
N ASN A 11 -18.86 -1.08 13.80
CA ASN A 11 -18.90 -2.50 13.45
C ASN A 11 -17.69 -2.97 12.61
N ILE A 12 -16.53 -2.33 12.77
CA ILE A 12 -15.27 -2.72 12.12
C ILE A 12 -14.28 -3.22 13.18
N LEU A 13 -14.72 -4.13 14.05
CA LEU A 13 -13.78 -4.88 14.92
C LEU A 13 -14.34 -6.24 15.37
N THR A 14 -14.71 -7.11 14.44
CA THR A 14 -15.03 -8.51 14.76
C THR A 14 -14.87 -9.42 13.54
N HIS A 15 -13.63 -9.69 13.11
CA HIS A 15 -13.34 -10.95 12.39
C HIS A 15 -11.90 -11.45 12.56
N MET A 16 -11.34 -11.45 13.77
CA MET A 16 -10.23 -12.35 14.07
C MET A 16 -10.53 -13.21 15.28
N VAL A 17 -11.44 -14.16 15.08
CA VAL A 17 -11.55 -15.37 15.89
C VAL A 17 -11.10 -16.53 15.01
N VAL A 18 -9.78 -16.76 14.95
CA VAL A 18 -9.24 -18.03 14.43
C VAL A 18 -9.30 -19.04 15.57
N LYS A 19 -10.36 -19.84 15.57
CA LYS A 19 -10.53 -21.03 16.40
C LYS A 19 -9.54 -22.10 15.92
N LYS A 20 -8.42 -22.26 16.61
CA LYS A 20 -7.42 -23.29 16.31
C LYS A 20 -7.79 -24.60 17.02
N ASN A 21 -8.54 -25.46 16.34
CA ASN A 21 -8.71 -26.85 16.77
C ASN A 21 -7.44 -27.64 16.45
N GLY A 22 -6.94 -28.37 17.46
CA GLY A 22 -5.67 -29.08 17.40
C GLY A 22 -5.62 -30.14 16.30
N THR A 23 -4.51 -30.15 15.56
CA THR A 23 -4.07 -31.33 14.82
C THR A 23 -2.55 -31.38 14.94
N LYS A 24 -2.07 -32.43 15.61
CA LYS A 24 -0.66 -32.67 15.93
C LYS A 24 0.13 -32.84 14.62
N PHE A 25 0.96 -31.88 14.25
CA PHE A 25 1.93 -32.08 13.18
C PHE A 25 3.11 -32.84 13.76
N ARG A 26 3.12 -34.15 13.53
CA ARG A 26 4.16 -35.08 13.94
C ARG A 26 5.45 -34.71 13.19
N SER A 27 6.41 -34.17 13.92
CA SER A 27 7.78 -33.94 13.44
C SER A 27 8.41 -35.30 13.10
N SER A 28 8.37 -35.70 11.83
CA SER A 28 9.17 -36.84 11.37
C SER A 28 10.57 -36.35 11.02
N THR A 29 11.49 -36.70 11.88
CA THR A 29 12.93 -36.73 11.62
C THR A 29 13.23 -37.44 10.30
N VAL A 30 13.94 -36.75 9.40
CA VAL A 30 14.79 -37.42 8.40
C VAL A 30 16.18 -36.81 8.54
N VAL A 31 17.00 -37.48 9.34
CA VAL A 31 18.45 -37.29 9.36
C VAL A 31 19.00 -38.05 8.15
N ALA A 32 19.57 -37.32 7.18
CA ALA A 32 20.35 -37.92 6.11
C ALA A 32 21.80 -37.45 6.25
N GLN A 33 22.64 -38.31 6.83
CA GLN A 33 24.08 -38.13 6.86
C GLN A 33 24.66 -38.69 5.55
N LYS A 34 25.28 -37.85 4.71
CA LYS A 34 26.20 -38.33 3.66
C LYS A 34 27.32 -37.34 3.37
N ARG A 35 28.51 -37.94 3.25
CA ARG A 35 29.88 -37.41 3.26
C ARG A 35 30.25 -36.54 2.06
N GLU A 36 31.20 -35.65 2.34
CA GLU A 36 32.36 -35.15 1.58
C GLU A 36 32.35 -35.04 0.04
N LEU A 37 32.79 -33.85 -0.39
CA LEU A 37 33.70 -33.51 -1.49
C LEU A 37 33.30 -33.97 -2.91
N GLY A 38 32.84 -33.03 -3.73
CA GLY A 38 32.64 -33.23 -5.17
C GLY A 38 32.28 -31.93 -5.88
N GLU A 39 33.03 -31.61 -6.93
CA GLU A 39 33.10 -30.38 -7.72
C GLU A 39 31.81 -29.74 -8.27
N LYS A 40 31.94 -28.42 -8.50
CA LYS A 40 31.28 -27.57 -9.51
C LYS A 40 29.76 -27.51 -9.53
N SER A 41 29.24 -26.42 -8.98
CA SER A 41 28.13 -25.71 -9.61
C SER A 41 28.37 -24.21 -9.52
N ARG A 42 28.20 -23.54 -10.66
CA ARG A 42 28.21 -22.09 -10.78
C ARG A 42 27.18 -21.54 -9.82
N ASP A 43 27.61 -20.70 -8.88
CA ASP A 43 26.73 -19.89 -8.05
C ASP A 43 25.87 -19.01 -8.96
N LYS A 44 24.67 -19.50 -9.29
CA LYS A 44 23.57 -18.60 -9.61
C LYS A 44 23.13 -18.06 -8.26
N GLN A 45 23.64 -16.89 -7.89
CA GLN A 45 23.04 -16.07 -6.85
C GLN A 45 21.58 -15.87 -7.24
N GLU A 46 20.69 -16.65 -6.64
CA GLU A 46 19.28 -16.32 -6.67
C GLU A 46 19.12 -15.00 -5.92
N PRO A 47 18.49 -13.97 -6.51
CA PRO A 47 18.22 -12.76 -5.78
C PRO A 47 17.37 -13.12 -4.58
N ILE A 48 17.88 -12.81 -3.38
CA ILE A 48 17.29 -13.16 -2.07
C ILE A 48 15.84 -12.64 -1.94
N PHE A 49 15.41 -11.73 -2.82
CA PHE A 49 14.00 -11.39 -3.03
C PHE A 49 13.70 -11.09 -4.50
N SER A 50 13.00 -12.00 -5.20
CA SER A 50 12.33 -11.64 -6.46
C SER A 50 10.99 -10.95 -6.13
N LEU A 51 11.02 -9.64 -5.83
CA LEU A 51 9.78 -8.87 -5.68
C LEU A 51 9.15 -8.65 -7.06
N ARG A 52 8.38 -9.64 -7.51
CA ARG A 52 7.57 -9.56 -8.72
C ARG A 52 6.29 -8.79 -8.40
N VAL A 53 6.35 -7.47 -8.54
CA VAL A 53 5.19 -6.59 -8.38
C VAL A 53 4.43 -6.53 -9.71
N SER A 54 3.10 -6.57 -9.68
CA SER A 54 2.30 -6.39 -10.89
C SER A 54 2.36 -4.94 -11.36
N ASN A 55 2.28 -4.72 -12.68
CA ASN A 55 2.22 -3.36 -13.24
C ASN A 55 1.04 -2.55 -12.69
N THR A 56 -0.04 -3.21 -12.28
CA THR A 56 -1.21 -2.57 -11.68
C THR A 56 -0.94 -2.07 -10.26
N ILE A 57 -0.23 -2.84 -9.42
CA ILE A 57 0.19 -2.38 -8.09
C ILE A 57 1.16 -1.22 -8.25
N LEU A 58 2.12 -1.31 -9.18
CA LEU A 58 3.05 -0.21 -9.45
C LEU A 58 2.31 1.07 -9.89
N ALA A 59 1.34 0.95 -10.79
CA ALA A 59 0.53 2.08 -11.24
C ALA A 59 -0.30 2.67 -10.08
N GLN A 60 -0.92 1.84 -9.25
CA GLN A 60 -1.64 2.29 -8.05
C GLN A 60 -0.72 3.01 -7.07
N SER A 61 0.49 2.48 -6.83
CA SER A 61 1.48 3.12 -5.95
C SER A 61 1.90 4.48 -6.47
N VAL A 62 2.20 4.62 -7.77
CA VAL A 62 2.56 5.91 -8.37
C VAL A 62 1.44 6.92 -8.22
N VAL A 63 0.20 6.54 -8.52
CA VAL A 63 -0.98 7.42 -8.39
C VAL A 63 -1.24 7.79 -6.93
N ALA A 64 -1.08 6.86 -6.00
CA ALA A 64 -1.27 7.10 -4.58
C ALA A 64 -0.20 8.06 -4.02
N VAL A 65 1.07 7.86 -4.37
CA VAL A 65 2.17 8.76 -3.97
C VAL A 65 1.97 10.16 -4.57
N LEU A 66 1.53 10.26 -5.83
CA LEU A 66 1.20 11.53 -6.46
C LEU A 66 0.08 12.26 -5.70
N GLY A 67 -1.03 11.57 -5.42
CA GLY A 67 -2.16 12.15 -4.72
C GLY A 67 -1.80 12.59 -3.30
N LEU A 68 -1.06 11.75 -2.56
CA LEU A 68 -0.62 12.06 -1.21
C LEU A 68 0.39 13.22 -1.18
N GLY A 69 1.33 13.26 -2.13
CA GLY A 69 2.29 14.37 -2.25
C GLY A 69 1.61 15.69 -2.61
N LEU A 70 0.53 15.67 -3.40
CA LEU A 70 -0.29 16.85 -3.66
C LEU A 70 -1.08 17.31 -2.44
N ILE A 71 -1.55 16.40 -1.60
CA ILE A 71 -2.18 16.77 -0.32
C ILE A 71 -1.13 17.42 0.58
N ASP A 72 0.03 16.79 0.75
CA ASP A 72 1.11 17.33 1.57
C ASP A 72 1.53 18.72 1.06
N ALA A 73 1.80 18.87 -0.23
CA ALA A 73 2.17 20.16 -0.80
C ALA A 73 1.02 21.18 -0.78
N GLY A 74 -0.23 20.77 -1.01
CA GLY A 74 -1.37 21.67 -1.03
C GLY A 74 -1.83 22.14 0.37
N TYR A 75 -1.72 21.27 1.38
CA TYR A 75 -2.26 21.49 2.73
C TYR A 75 -1.21 21.76 3.81
N SER A 76 0.04 21.27 3.69
CA SER A 76 1.09 21.56 4.69
C SER A 76 1.52 23.03 4.72
N GLY A 77 1.16 23.81 3.69
CA GLY A 77 0.97 25.26 3.78
C GLY A 77 2.25 26.12 3.79
N ASP A 78 2.08 27.38 3.39
CA ASP A 78 3.08 28.46 3.47
C ASP A 78 4.36 28.29 2.64
N TRP A 79 4.29 27.57 1.52
CA TRP A 79 5.37 27.55 0.52
C TRP A 79 5.71 28.95 -0.01
N SER A 80 4.71 29.85 -0.06
CA SER A 80 4.93 31.27 -0.38
C SER A 80 5.68 32.03 0.70
N ARG A 81 5.57 31.62 1.97
CA ARG A 81 6.30 32.21 3.10
C ARG A 81 7.76 31.77 3.13
N ILE A 82 8.05 30.53 2.73
CA ILE A 82 9.42 30.04 2.53
C ILE A 82 10.04 30.70 1.28
N GLY A 83 9.21 31.24 0.38
CA GLY A 83 9.64 31.91 -0.84
C GLY A 83 9.97 30.95 -1.99
N VAL A 84 9.56 29.68 -1.90
CA VAL A 84 9.78 28.69 -2.98
C VAL A 84 8.86 28.96 -4.17
N ILE A 85 7.63 29.41 -3.89
CA ILE A 85 6.61 29.71 -4.91
C ILE A 85 5.89 31.03 -4.59
N SER A 86 5.22 31.63 -5.58
CA SER A 86 4.37 32.81 -5.33
C SER A 86 3.07 32.45 -4.61
N LYS A 87 2.38 33.45 -4.04
CA LYS A 87 1.07 33.21 -3.40
C LYS A 87 0.03 32.71 -4.40
N GLU A 88 0.06 33.24 -5.62
CA GLU A 88 -0.82 32.87 -6.72
C GLU A 88 -0.68 31.38 -7.07
N THR A 89 0.57 30.91 -7.16
CA THR A 89 0.89 29.50 -7.42
C THR A 89 0.55 28.58 -6.24
N GLU A 90 0.63 29.07 -5.00
CA GLU A 90 0.20 28.32 -3.82
C GLU A 90 -1.32 28.09 -3.86
N ASP A 91 -2.09 29.10 -4.24
CA ASP A 91 -3.55 29.00 -4.35
C ASP A 91 -3.96 28.12 -5.54
N LEU A 92 -3.23 28.17 -6.64
CA LEU A 92 -3.41 27.23 -7.75
C LEU A 92 -3.08 25.79 -7.33
N LEU A 93 -2.04 25.58 -6.51
CA LEU A 93 -1.67 24.25 -6.00
C LEU A 93 -2.78 23.67 -5.09
N LYS A 94 -3.37 24.49 -4.22
CA LYS A 94 -4.53 24.11 -3.40
C LYS A 94 -5.73 23.73 -4.28
N LEU A 95 -6.01 24.52 -5.31
CA LEU A 95 -7.10 24.24 -6.25
C LEU A 95 -6.84 22.96 -7.04
N ALA A 96 -5.60 22.75 -7.49
CA ALA A 96 -5.19 21.54 -8.17
C ALA A 96 -5.37 20.31 -7.27
N ALA A 97 -5.01 20.40 -5.98
CA ALA A 97 -5.25 19.31 -5.02
C ALA A 97 -6.74 18.94 -4.92
N PHE A 98 -7.66 19.91 -4.97
CA PHE A 98 -9.10 19.64 -4.94
C PHE A 98 -9.59 18.82 -6.14
N VAL A 99 -8.94 18.95 -7.30
CA VAL A 99 -9.32 18.22 -8.54
C VAL A 99 -8.55 16.93 -8.69
N VAL A 100 -7.24 16.97 -8.46
CA VAL A 100 -6.34 15.85 -8.73
C VAL A 100 -6.47 14.75 -7.67
N VAL A 101 -6.73 15.08 -6.40
CA VAL A 101 -6.86 14.06 -5.34
C VAL A 101 -8.07 13.14 -5.59
N PRO A 102 -9.29 13.65 -5.88
CA PRO A 102 -10.41 12.80 -6.26
C PRO A 102 -10.13 11.96 -7.52
N LEU A 103 -9.42 12.53 -8.51
CA LEU A 103 -9.02 11.80 -9.70
C LEU A 103 -8.05 10.65 -9.36
N CYS A 104 -7.07 10.88 -8.49
CA CYS A 104 -6.16 9.84 -8.01
C CYS A 104 -6.91 8.71 -7.32
N LEU A 105 -7.87 9.02 -6.44
CA LEU A 105 -8.71 8.02 -5.79
C LEU A 105 -9.51 7.22 -6.83
N PHE A 106 -10.15 7.90 -7.78
CA PHE A 106 -10.88 7.25 -8.86
C PHE A 106 -10.02 6.29 -9.68
N LEU A 107 -8.80 6.69 -10.04
CA LEU A 107 -7.85 5.85 -10.78
C LEU A 107 -7.42 4.62 -9.96
N ILE A 108 -7.14 4.78 -8.67
CA ILE A 108 -6.77 3.66 -7.79
C ILE A 108 -7.88 2.61 -7.75
N PHE A 109 -9.14 3.04 -7.55
CA PHE A 109 -10.30 2.14 -7.55
C PHE A 109 -10.53 1.50 -8.93
N SER A 110 -10.33 2.25 -10.01
CA SER A 110 -10.48 1.76 -11.38
C SER A 110 -9.46 0.66 -11.71
N PHE A 111 -8.22 0.81 -11.24
CA PHE A 111 -7.18 -0.22 -11.39
C PHE A 111 -7.44 -1.44 -10.50
N SER A 112 -8.07 -1.26 -9.34
CA SER A 112 -8.44 -2.38 -8.46
C SER A 112 -9.44 -3.30 -9.14
N LYS A 113 -10.48 -2.73 -9.77
CA LYS A 113 -11.51 -3.50 -10.49
C LYS A 113 -10.96 -4.31 -11.68
N LYS A 114 -9.90 -3.83 -12.33
CA LYS A 114 -9.24 -4.57 -13.43
C LYS A 114 -8.45 -5.80 -12.98
N GLN A 115 -8.11 -5.93 -11.70
CA GLN A 115 -7.41 -7.11 -11.19
C GLN A 115 -8.37 -8.24 -10.77
N GLU A 116 -9.64 -7.92 -10.51
CA GLU A 116 -10.66 -8.89 -10.05
C GLU A 116 -11.46 -9.55 -11.20
N ALA A 117 -11.32 -9.04 -12.43
CA ALA A 117 -11.98 -9.55 -13.64
C ALA A 117 -11.04 -10.42 -14.48
#